data_AF-A0A132MLT7-F1
#
_entry.id   AF-A0A132MLT7-F1
#
_cell.length_a   1.000
_cell.length_b   1.000
_cell.length_c   1.000
_cell.angle_alpha   90.00
_cell.angle_beta   90.00
_cell.angle_gamma   90.00
#
_symmetry.space_group_name_H-M   'P 1'
#
loop_
_entity.id
_entity.type
_entity.pdbx_description
1 polymer ?
#
loop_
_entity_poly.entity_id
_entity_poly.type
_entity_poly.pdbx_seq_one_letter_code
_entity_poly.pdbx_strand_id
1 'polypeptide(L)'
;MADAIADEGLHLCYLPKYREWGIDHRDELSFKQIRYCPWCGRKLPGDLWDEWRTRVEQLGLDPWDDRDKIPEAFHSDRWWKEAGL
;
A
#
# COMPACT_ATOMS: atom_id res chain seq x y z
N MET A 1 21.43 -17.11 9.33
CA MET A 1 20.54 -15.98 8.92
C MET A 1 19.93 -16.28 7.54
N ALA A 2 19.27 -17.42 7.38
CA ALA A 2 18.58 -17.82 6.15
C ALA A 2 17.19 -18.47 6.43
N ASP A 3 16.91 -18.78 7.70
CA ASP A 3 15.67 -19.44 8.15
C ASP A 3 14.41 -18.57 8.09
N ALA A 4 14.54 -17.24 8.04
CA ALA A 4 13.36 -16.35 8.08
C ALA A 4 12.51 -16.35 6.80
N ILE A 5 12.98 -17.00 5.73
CA ILE A 5 12.31 -17.06 4.42
C ILE A 5 11.60 -18.42 4.23
N ALA A 6 11.81 -19.38 5.14
CA ALA A 6 11.23 -20.72 5.07
C ALA A 6 9.94 -20.89 5.89
N ASP A 7 9.43 -19.81 6.50
CA ASP A 7 8.15 -19.83 7.17
C ASP A 7 7.03 -19.69 6.13
N GLU A 8 6.22 -20.75 5.96
CA GLU A 8 4.99 -20.73 5.14
C GLU A 8 3.98 -19.65 5.60
N GLY A 9 4.24 -18.94 6.70
CA GLY A 9 3.43 -17.85 7.26
C GLY A 9 3.86 -16.43 6.92
N LEU A 10 4.98 -16.19 6.22
CA LEU A 10 5.36 -14.82 5.82
C LEU A 10 4.65 -14.39 4.54
N HIS A 11 3.46 -13.81 4.69
CA HIS A 11 2.64 -13.35 3.58
C HIS A 11 3.07 -11.96 3.13
N LEU A 12 4.02 -11.91 2.18
CA LEU A 12 4.35 -10.69 1.48
C LEU A 12 3.19 -10.30 0.55
N CYS A 13 2.61 -9.14 0.80
CA CYS A 13 1.51 -8.58 0.02
C CYS A 13 1.92 -7.26 -0.62
N TYR A 14 1.32 -6.97 -1.77
CA TYR A 14 1.42 -5.68 -2.45
C TYR A 14 0.03 -5.04 -2.50
N LEU A 15 -0.07 -3.81 -2.02
CA LEU A 15 -1.27 -2.98 -2.06
C LEU A 15 -1.18 -2.03 -3.25
N PRO A 16 -1.79 -2.36 -4.41
CA PRO A 16 -1.68 -1.55 -5.62
C PRO A 16 -2.25 -0.14 -5.44
N LYS A 17 -3.28 0.01 -4.60
CA LYS A 17 -3.91 1.30 -4.28
C LYS A 17 -2.90 2.36 -3.83
N TYR A 18 -1.93 1.98 -3.00
CA TYR A 18 -0.95 2.88 -2.38
C TYR A 18 0.48 2.63 -2.86
N ARG A 19 0.69 1.73 -3.81
CA ARG A 19 2.03 1.26 -4.24
C ARG A 19 2.89 0.86 -3.02
N GLU A 20 2.31 0.04 -2.17
CA GLU A 20 2.91 -0.32 -0.89
C GLU A 20 3.17 -1.82 -0.80
N TRP A 21 4.36 -2.19 -0.32
CA TRP A 21 4.69 -3.57 0.02
C TRP A 21 4.61 -3.75 1.53
N GLY A 22 4.14 -4.91 1.98
CA GLY A 22 4.14 -5.21 3.40
C GLY A 22 3.85 -6.66 3.71
N ILE A 23 3.95 -6.98 4.99
CA ILE A 23 3.62 -8.31 5.51
C ILE A 23 2.21 -8.24 6.09
N ASP A 24 1.36 -9.15 5.61
CA ASP A 24 0.05 -9.40 6.18
C ASP A 24 0.18 -10.51 7.23
N HIS A 25 -0.14 -10.18 8.48
CA HIS A 25 -0.01 -11.13 9.58
C HIS A 25 -1.19 -12.12 9.69
N ARG A 26 -2.24 -12.00 8.86
CA ARG A 26 -3.43 -12.88 8.72
C ARG A 26 -4.24 -13.24 9.98
N ASP A 27 -3.69 -13.06 11.17
CA ASP A 27 -4.32 -13.31 12.48
C ASP A 27 -4.96 -12.03 13.04
N GLU A 28 -4.42 -10.88 12.67
CA GLU A 28 -4.87 -9.56 13.09
C GLU A 28 -4.83 -8.65 11.86
N LEU A 29 -5.72 -7.65 11.77
CA LEU A 29 -5.77 -6.62 10.71
C LEU A 29 -4.50 -5.71 10.67
N SER A 30 -3.36 -6.24 11.07
CA SER A 30 -2.08 -5.56 11.12
C SER A 30 -1.31 -5.80 9.82
N PHE A 31 -1.11 -4.71 9.10
CA PHE A 31 -0.23 -4.66 7.93
C PHE A 31 1.05 -3.93 8.31
N LYS A 32 2.21 -4.57 8.11
CA LYS A 32 3.51 -3.92 8.34
C LYS A 32 4.15 -3.54 7.01
N GLN A 33 4.27 -2.23 6.78
CA GLN A 33 4.95 -1.69 5.61
C GLN A 33 6.42 -2.11 5.56
N ILE A 34 6.85 -2.56 4.38
CA ILE A 34 8.24 -2.85 4.04
C ILE A 34 8.77 -1.70 3.16
N ARG A 35 9.83 -1.04 3.61
CA ARG A 35 10.51 0.04 2.84
C ARG A 35 11.75 -0.43 2.08
N TYR A 36 12.24 -1.64 2.37
CA TYR A 36 13.45 -2.21 1.78
C TYR A 36 13.17 -3.63 1.31
N CYS A 37 13.63 -3.97 0.11
CA CYS A 37 13.48 -5.31 -0.44
C CYS A 37 14.13 -6.36 0.47
N PRO A 38 13.40 -7.38 0.94
CA PRO A 38 13.94 -8.37 1.88
C PRO A 38 15.01 -9.29 1.25
N TRP A 39 15.08 -9.38 -0.08
CA TRP A 39 16.06 -10.22 -0.77
C TRP A 39 17.35 -9.50 -1.15
N CYS A 40 17.26 -8.23 -1.59
CA CYS A 40 18.43 -7.50 -2.10
C CYS A 40 18.79 -6.24 -1.31
N GLY A 41 17.99 -5.87 -0.31
CA GLY A 41 18.22 -4.70 0.55
C GLY A 41 18.02 -3.34 -0.14
N ARG A 42 17.65 -3.29 -1.43
CA ARG A 42 17.36 -2.03 -2.12
C ARG A 42 16.13 -1.35 -1.53
N LYS A 43 16.19 -0.02 -1.43
CA LYS A 43 15.05 0.81 -1.05
C LYS A 43 13.94 0.64 -2.09
N LEU A 44 12.74 0.31 -1.62
CA LEU A 44 11.57 0.22 -2.49
C LEU A 44 11.10 1.62 -2.88
N PRO A 45 10.35 1.76 -3.99
CA PRO A 45 9.64 2.99 -4.30
C PRO A 45 8.84 3.48 -3.09
N GLY A 46 8.76 4.80 -2.93
CA GLY A 46 7.95 5.39 -1.87
C GLY A 46 6.48 5.02 -2.06
N ASP A 47 5.80 4.79 -0.93
CA ASP A 47 4.35 4.64 -0.93
C ASP A 47 3.67 5.94 -1.38
N LEU A 48 2.42 5.80 -1.77
CA LEU A 48 1.58 6.89 -2.28
C LEU A 48 0.48 7.24 -1.28
N TRP A 49 0.65 6.92 0.00
CA TRP A 49 -0.43 7.11 0.98
C TRP A 49 -0.73 8.59 1.21
N ASP A 50 0.31 9.40 1.38
CA ASP A 50 0.19 10.85 1.51
C ASP A 50 -0.44 11.49 0.26
N GLU A 51 0.03 11.09 -0.93
CA GLU A 51 -0.48 11.62 -2.20
C GLU A 51 -1.94 11.22 -2.45
N TRP A 52 -2.30 9.96 -2.13
CA TRP A 52 -3.66 9.48 -2.23
C TRP A 52 -4.61 10.30 -1.35
N ARG A 53 -4.22 10.54 -0.09
CA ARG A 53 -4.99 11.39 0.83
C ARG A 53 -5.18 12.80 0.29
N THR A 54 -4.09 13.46 -0.10
CA THR A 54 -4.14 14.83 -0.60
C THR A 54 -5.09 14.95 -1.79
N ARG A 55 -5.12 13.97 -2.68
CA ARG A 55 -6.05 13.96 -3.81
C ARG A 55 -7.50 13.73 -3.39
N VAL A 56 -7.75 12.84 -2.43
CA VAL A 56 -9.10 12.63 -1.89
C VAL A 56 -9.61 13.91 -1.21
N GLU A 57 -8.76 14.58 -0.42
CA GLU A 57 -9.06 15.88 0.20
C GLU A 57 -9.28 16.99 -0.84
N GLN A 58 -8.54 16.99 -1.96
CA GLN A 58 -8.75 17.91 -3.08
C GLN A 58 -10.10 17.71 -3.78
N LEU A 59 -10.68 16.51 -3.72
CA LEU A 59 -12.06 16.25 -4.17
C LEU A 59 -13.10 16.76 -3.16
N GLY A 60 -12.68 17.29 -2.02
CA GLY A 60 -13.55 17.75 -0.93
C GLY A 60 -14.16 16.60 -0.13
N LEU A 61 -13.55 15.41 -0.19
CA LEU A 61 -14.00 14.22 0.52
C LEU A 61 -13.09 13.93 1.70
N ASP A 62 -13.66 13.46 2.81
CA ASP A 62 -12.86 12.92 3.91
C ASP A 62 -12.49 11.44 3.64
N PRO A 63 -11.20 11.06 3.70
CA PRO A 63 -10.77 9.68 3.43
C PRO A 63 -11.36 8.59 4.35
N TRP A 64 -11.89 8.98 5.51
CA TRP A 64 -12.41 8.09 6.54
C TRP A 64 -13.94 8.11 6.58
N ASP A 65 -14.54 9.29 6.53
CA ASP A 65 -16.00 9.48 6.62
C ASP A 65 -16.71 9.33 5.27
N ASP A 66 -16.07 9.70 4.16
CA ASP A 66 -16.67 9.71 2.82
C ASP A 66 -16.21 8.54 1.94
N ARG A 67 -15.80 7.42 2.55
CA ARG A 67 -15.24 6.25 1.83
C ARG A 67 -16.09 5.74 0.68
N ASP A 68 -17.41 5.79 0.80
CA ASP A 68 -18.35 5.34 -0.25
C ASP A 68 -18.50 6.33 -1.41
N LYS A 69 -18.07 7.59 -1.22
CA LYS A 69 -18.09 8.65 -2.24
C LYS A 69 -16.77 8.75 -3.00
N ILE A 70 -15.71 8.09 -2.53
CA ILE A 70 -14.41 8.07 -3.19
C ILE A 70 -14.56 7.36 -4.54
N PRO A 71 -14.08 7.95 -5.65
CA PRO A 71 -14.20 7.32 -6.97
C PRO A 71 -13.52 5.96 -7.04
N GLU A 72 -14.09 5.02 -7.80
CA GLU A 72 -13.57 3.64 -7.93
C GLU A 72 -12.09 3.59 -8.35
N ALA A 73 -11.64 4.55 -9.17
CA ALA A 73 -10.24 4.67 -9.58
C ALA A 73 -9.27 4.77 -8.39
N PHE A 74 -9.68 5.44 -7.31
CA PHE A 74 -8.91 5.60 -6.07
C PHE A 74 -8.87 4.33 -5.21
N HIS A 75 -9.67 3.29 -5.51
CA HIS A 75 -9.60 1.99 -4.85
C HIS A 75 -8.59 1.03 -5.50
N SER A 76 -8.01 1.41 -6.63
CA SER A 76 -7.06 0.62 -7.41
C SER A 76 -5.78 1.41 -7.71
N ASP A 77 -4.88 0.85 -8.51
CA ASP A 77 -3.71 1.56 -9.02
C ASP A 77 -3.99 2.56 -10.15
N ARG A 78 -5.24 2.64 -10.64
CA ARG A 78 -5.59 3.46 -11.81
C ARG A 78 -5.29 4.95 -11.60
N TRP A 79 -5.66 5.50 -10.44
CA TRP A 79 -5.54 6.94 -10.19
C TRP A 79 -4.09 7.45 -10.29
N TRP A 80 -3.10 6.67 -9.84
CA TRP A 80 -1.70 7.08 -9.87
C TRP A 80 -1.01 6.71 -11.18
N LYS A 81 -1.45 5.63 -11.85
CA LYS A 81 -0.99 5.31 -13.20
C LYS A 81 -1.40 6.36 -14.22
N GLU A 82 -2.64 6.84 -14.14
CA GLU A 82 -3.14 7.93 -14.98
C GLU A 82 -2.43 9.26 -14.66
N ALA A 83 -1.97 9.42 -13.43
CA ALA A 83 -1.19 10.58 -13.01
C ALA A 83 0.32 10.50 -13.33
N GLY A 84 0.80 9.33 -13.77
CA GLY A 84 2.22 9.11 -14.09
C GLY A 84 3.14 9.02 -12.87
N LEU A 85 2.63 8.57 -11.71
CA LEU A 85 3.36 8.49 -10.45
C LEU A 85 4.12 7.18 -10.24
#